data_AF-A0A4P7PC44-F1
#
_entry.id   AF-A0A4P7PC44-F1
#
_cell.length_a   1.000
_cell.length_b   1.000
_cell.length_c   1.000
_cell.angle_alpha   90.00
_cell.angle_beta   90.00
_cell.angle_gamma   90.00
#
_symmetry.space_group_name_H-M   'P 1'
#
loop_
_entity.id
_entity.type
_entity.pdbx_description
1 polymer ?
#
loop_
_entity_poly.entity_id
_entity_poly.type
_entity_poly.pdbx_seq_one_letter_code
_entity_poly.pdbx_strand_id
1 'polypeptide(L)'
;MNTQLFSSYSEKLRALKNTRVDFAVQVLLGRYLEALGVNPLHTYLNTLADFPNPEVGTSETLFDETLAWVEKQRAPHYTQGISNVFSKRYSFAAEDRVKALDLIAFEKVVAEIVTSLTEKPSMDLSRRSLKSLSVEDLHGALKVHLPGVDLDKVYITGFVTHDSGERVVSSSQALVDYLLDHFSNNDIPYHCTGDHQAIYMVAFSDEERYLHPRLAPAHLNDLLIRIVPDLLV
;
A
#
# COMPACT_ATOMS: atom_id res chain seq x y z
N MET A 1 1.31 3.73 23.65
CA MET A 1 2.65 3.43 23.09
C MET A 1 2.44 2.31 22.08
N ASN A 2 2.62 2.59 20.79
CA ASN A 2 2.27 1.64 19.72
C ASN A 2 3.28 0.49 19.66
N THR A 3 2.84 -0.69 19.21
CA THR A 3 3.71 -1.87 19.13
C THR A 3 4.73 -1.68 18.00
N GLN A 4 6.00 -1.45 18.34
CA GLN A 4 7.07 -1.36 17.35
C GLN A 4 7.47 -2.76 16.89
N LEU A 5 7.20 -3.08 15.62
CA LEU A 5 7.47 -4.41 15.04
C LEU A 5 8.85 -4.53 14.40
N PHE A 6 9.54 -3.41 14.14
CA PHE A 6 10.88 -3.41 13.56
C PHE A 6 11.79 -2.44 14.33
N SER A 7 13.03 -2.86 14.58
CA SER A 7 14.04 -2.06 15.27
C SER A 7 14.70 -1.03 14.35
N SER A 8 14.69 -1.25 13.03
CA SER A 8 15.31 -0.38 12.04
C SER A 8 14.66 -0.50 10.66
N TYR A 9 14.92 0.49 9.79
CA TYR A 9 14.51 0.43 8.40
C TYR A 9 15.13 -0.76 7.65
N SER A 10 16.42 -1.05 7.87
CA SER A 10 17.11 -2.15 7.21
C SER A 10 16.53 -3.52 7.57
N GLU A 11 16.10 -3.70 8.82
CA GLU A 11 15.38 -4.90 9.25
C GLU A 11 14.03 -5.02 8.53
N LYS A 12 13.25 -3.93 8.52
CA LYS A 12 11.95 -3.88 7.83
C LYS A 12 12.09 -4.18 6.33
N LEU A 13 13.08 -3.58 5.65
CA LEU A 13 13.34 -3.82 4.24
C LEU A 13 13.73 -5.29 3.98
N ARG A 14 14.54 -5.89 4.84
CA ARG A 14 14.91 -7.31 4.72
C ARG A 14 13.68 -8.22 4.85
N ALA A 15 12.80 -7.95 5.80
CA ALA A 15 11.55 -8.70 5.95
C ALA A 15 10.61 -8.47 4.75
N LEU A 16 10.50 -7.23 4.27
CA LEU A 16 9.68 -6.86 3.13
C LEU A 16 10.07 -7.63 1.86
N LYS A 17 11.37 -7.83 1.61
CA LYS A 17 11.88 -8.62 0.48
C LYS A 17 11.45 -10.09 0.49
N ASN A 18 11.03 -10.62 1.63
CA ASN A 18 10.52 -12.00 1.74
C ASN A 18 9.02 -12.09 1.48
N THR A 19 8.30 -10.97 1.41
CA THR A 19 6.87 -10.89 1.04
C THR A 19 6.68 -10.96 -0.48
N ARG A 20 5.49 -10.63 -1.00
CA ARG A 20 5.19 -10.58 -2.44
C ARG A 20 5.52 -9.20 -3.04
N VAL A 21 5.96 -9.18 -4.30
CA VAL A 21 6.52 -7.98 -4.96
C VAL A 21 5.55 -6.82 -5.06
N ASP A 22 4.29 -7.09 -5.38
CA ASP A 22 3.20 -6.11 -5.40
C ASP A 22 3.03 -5.41 -4.05
N PHE A 23 2.93 -6.18 -2.97
CA PHE A 23 2.82 -5.63 -1.61
C PHE A 23 4.07 -4.85 -1.21
N ALA A 24 5.26 -5.34 -1.55
CA ALA A 24 6.51 -4.63 -1.27
C ALA A 24 6.59 -3.27 -1.99
N VAL A 25 6.14 -3.21 -3.23
CA VAL A 25 6.06 -1.95 -3.99
C VAL A 25 5.04 -1.01 -3.36
N GLN A 26 3.85 -1.47 -2.98
CA GLN A 26 2.86 -0.64 -2.28
C GLN A 26 3.43 -0.02 -1.00
N VAL A 27 4.09 -0.82 -0.15
CA VAL A 27 4.68 -0.36 1.11
C VAL A 27 5.75 0.70 0.89
N LEU A 28 6.67 0.48 -0.06
CA LEU A 28 7.75 1.43 -0.31
C LEU A 28 7.25 2.69 -1.00
N LEU A 29 6.50 2.54 -2.09
CA LEU A 29 5.97 3.67 -2.86
C LEU A 29 5.06 4.54 -2.01
N GLY A 30 4.14 3.92 -1.27
CA GLY A 30 3.26 4.64 -0.37
C GLY A 30 4.02 5.47 0.65
N ARG A 31 5.08 4.93 1.27
CA ARG A 31 5.93 5.69 2.21
C ARG A 31 6.54 6.95 1.58
N TYR A 32 6.98 6.90 0.33
CA TYR A 32 7.55 8.08 -0.34
C TYR A 32 6.49 9.13 -0.66
N LEU A 33 5.32 8.68 -1.11
CA LEU A 33 4.27 9.55 -1.63
C LEU A 33 3.33 10.10 -0.56
N GLU A 34 3.23 9.43 0.59
CA GLU A 34 2.40 9.80 1.72
C GLU A 34 2.70 11.22 2.22
N ALA A 35 3.99 11.57 2.37
CA ALA A 35 4.41 12.90 2.79
C ALA A 35 4.01 14.00 1.78
N LEU A 36 3.71 13.62 0.54
CA LEU A 36 3.29 14.51 -0.54
C LEU A 36 1.76 14.53 -0.71
N GLY A 37 1.02 13.73 0.06
CA GLY A 37 -0.43 13.57 -0.10
C GLY A 37 -0.83 12.93 -1.44
N VAL A 38 0.07 12.15 -2.06
CA VAL A 38 -0.16 11.52 -3.37
C VAL A 38 -0.54 10.06 -3.17
N ASN A 39 -1.71 9.67 -3.66
CA ASN A 39 -2.14 8.26 -3.63
C ASN A 39 -1.66 7.52 -4.89
N PRO A 40 -0.79 6.50 -4.77
CA PRO A 40 -0.22 5.80 -5.93
C PRO A 40 -1.24 5.01 -6.77
N LEU A 41 -2.41 4.68 -6.22
CA LEU A 41 -3.47 3.93 -6.90
C LEU A 41 -4.45 4.84 -7.66
N HIS A 42 -4.47 6.13 -7.32
CA HIS A 42 -5.34 7.15 -7.93
C HIS A 42 -4.58 8.30 -8.57
N THR A 43 -3.28 8.12 -8.77
CA THR A 43 -2.40 9.04 -9.49
C THR A 43 -1.79 8.28 -10.65
N TYR A 44 -1.65 8.95 -11.79
CA TYR A 44 -1.33 8.33 -13.07
C TYR A 44 -0.07 8.92 -13.68
N LEU A 45 0.78 8.07 -14.24
CA LEU A 45 1.78 8.48 -15.21
C LEU A 45 1.13 8.47 -16.59
N ASN A 46 0.92 9.64 -17.17
CA ASN A 46 0.35 9.78 -18.50
C ASN A 46 1.46 10.12 -19.48
N THR A 47 1.48 9.44 -20.63
CA THR A 47 2.43 9.70 -21.72
C THR A 47 1.69 9.97 -23.02
N LEU A 48 2.06 11.06 -23.68
CA LEU A 48 1.55 11.43 -25.00
C LEU A 48 2.02 10.45 -26.08
N ALA A 49 1.14 10.18 -27.04
CA ALA A 49 1.47 9.54 -28.31
C ALA A 49 2.21 10.52 -29.24
N ASP A 50 2.71 9.99 -30.36
CA ASP A 50 3.49 10.76 -31.33
C ASP A 50 2.71 11.93 -31.96
N PHE A 51 3.45 12.94 -32.38
CA PHE A 51 2.98 14.13 -33.09
C PHE A 51 2.38 13.79 -34.48
N PRO A 52 1.47 14.62 -35.04
CA PRO A 52 1.24 16.06 -34.76
C PRO A 52 0.08 16.40 -33.82
N ASN A 53 -0.79 15.46 -33.46
CA ASN A 53 -1.90 15.70 -32.55
C ASN A 53 -1.75 14.78 -31.33
N PRO A 54 -0.93 15.19 -30.34
CA PRO A 54 -0.56 14.31 -29.24
C PRO A 54 -1.76 14.08 -28.32
N GLU A 55 -2.36 12.90 -28.44
CA GLU A 55 -3.31 12.36 -27.46
C GLU A 55 -2.56 11.54 -26.41
N VAL A 56 -3.18 11.29 -25.24
CA VAL A 56 -2.54 10.44 -24.23
C VAL A 56 -2.57 8.98 -24.71
N GLY A 57 -1.40 8.44 -25.05
CA GLY A 57 -1.24 7.07 -25.54
C GLY A 57 -1.23 6.03 -24.42
N THR A 58 -0.63 6.35 -23.27
CA THR A 58 -0.61 5.47 -22.09
C THR A 58 -0.97 6.22 -20.82
N SER A 59 -1.61 5.51 -19.90
CA SER A 59 -2.04 6.04 -18.61
C SER A 59 -2.13 4.91 -17.60
N GLU A 60 -1.05 4.75 -16.84
CA GLU A 60 -0.87 3.73 -15.80
C GLU A 60 -0.89 4.38 -14.42
N THR A 61 -1.34 3.65 -13.41
CA THR A 61 -1.20 4.15 -12.03
C THR A 61 0.28 4.22 -11.66
N LEU A 62 0.65 5.10 -10.72
CA LEU A 62 2.03 5.15 -10.24
C LEU A 62 2.46 3.81 -9.62
N PHE A 63 1.51 3.07 -9.03
CA PHE A 63 1.73 1.72 -8.54
C PHE A 63 2.09 0.74 -9.67
N ASP A 64 1.22 0.62 -10.70
CA ASP A 64 1.41 -0.33 -11.79
C ASP A 64 2.71 -0.05 -12.56
N GLU A 65 3.00 1.23 -12.81
CA GLU A 65 4.24 1.65 -13.46
C GLU A 65 5.47 1.27 -12.63
N THR A 66 5.44 1.52 -11.31
CA THR A 66 6.55 1.17 -10.42
C THR A 66 6.76 -0.34 -10.36
N LEU A 67 5.68 -1.11 -10.25
CA LEU A 67 5.73 -2.57 -10.23
C LEU A 67 6.38 -3.11 -11.51
N ALA A 68 5.99 -2.58 -12.68
CA ALA A 68 6.56 -3.00 -13.96
C ALA A 68 8.08 -2.76 -14.03
N TRP A 69 8.60 -1.66 -13.47
CA TRP A 69 10.05 -1.41 -13.42
C TRP A 69 10.79 -2.35 -12.46
N VAL A 70 10.18 -2.68 -11.32
CA VAL A 70 10.73 -3.66 -10.37
C VAL A 70 10.79 -5.05 -10.99
N GLU A 71 9.73 -5.49 -11.67
CA GLU A 71 9.71 -6.78 -12.38
C GLU A 71 10.76 -6.85 -13.50
N LYS A 72 10.96 -5.74 -14.23
CA LYS A 72 12.02 -5.61 -15.25
C LYS A 72 13.42 -5.55 -14.64
N GLN A 73 13.55 -5.26 -13.35
CA GLN A 73 14.80 -5.04 -12.64
C GLN A 73 15.69 -3.99 -13.32
N ARG A 74 15.08 -2.89 -13.76
CA ARG A 74 15.76 -1.80 -14.47
C ARG A 74 15.37 -0.46 -13.89
N ALA A 75 16.30 0.48 -13.97
CA ALA A 75 16.00 1.87 -13.66
C ALA A 75 14.93 2.40 -14.63
N PRO A 76 13.97 3.17 -14.12
CA PRO A 76 12.99 3.85 -14.96
C PRO A 76 13.68 4.83 -15.89
N HIS A 77 13.05 5.09 -17.04
CA HIS A 77 13.45 6.16 -17.93
C HIS A 77 12.22 6.76 -18.59
N TYR A 78 11.96 8.03 -18.30
CA TYR A 78 10.82 8.76 -18.86
C TYR A 78 11.28 9.91 -19.74
N THR A 79 10.57 10.11 -20.86
CA THR A 79 10.88 11.22 -21.75
C THR A 79 10.20 12.49 -21.23
N GLN A 80 11.03 13.45 -20.83
CA GLN A 80 10.56 14.75 -20.34
C GLN A 80 9.77 15.48 -21.44
N GLY A 81 8.69 16.14 -21.04
CA GLY A 81 7.83 16.90 -21.95
C GLY A 81 6.71 16.10 -22.61
N ILE A 82 6.79 14.76 -22.67
CA ILE A 82 5.71 13.90 -23.15
C ILE A 82 5.12 13.00 -22.07
N SER A 83 5.86 12.74 -20.98
CA SER A 83 5.34 12.07 -19.79
C SER A 83 5.17 13.07 -18.63
N ASN A 84 4.16 12.86 -17.78
CA ASN A 84 4.05 13.56 -16.50
C ASN A 84 3.09 12.86 -15.53
N VAL A 85 3.03 13.34 -14.28
CA VAL A 85 2.18 12.81 -13.21
C VAL A 85 0.87 13.61 -13.12
N PHE A 86 -0.27 12.92 -13.13
CA PHE A 86 -1.61 13.51 -13.14
C PHE A 86 -2.56 12.84 -12.15
N SER A 87 -3.51 13.60 -11.62
CA SER A 87 -4.60 13.10 -10.77
C SER A 87 -5.74 12.48 -11.57
N LYS A 88 -5.72 12.61 -12.90
CA LYS A 88 -6.75 12.10 -13.80
C LYS A 88 -6.16 11.20 -14.88
N ARG A 89 -6.81 10.06 -15.10
CA ARG A 89 -6.45 9.11 -16.15
C ARG A 89 -6.66 9.73 -17.53
N TYR A 90 -5.74 9.45 -18.46
CA TYR A 90 -5.78 9.95 -19.85
C TYR A 90 -5.92 11.47 -20.01
N SER A 91 -5.41 12.26 -19.06
CA SER A 91 -5.36 13.73 -19.16
C SER A 91 -3.93 14.22 -19.31
N PHE A 92 -3.74 15.27 -20.12
CA PHE A 92 -2.48 16.02 -20.17
C PHE A 92 -2.68 17.52 -19.87
N ALA A 93 -3.84 17.86 -19.30
CA ALA A 93 -4.20 19.22 -18.94
C ALA A 93 -3.38 19.71 -17.73
N ALA A 94 -3.04 20.99 -17.70
CA ALA A 94 -2.16 21.54 -16.66
C ALA A 94 -2.80 21.51 -15.27
N GLU A 95 -4.13 21.64 -15.21
CA GLU A 95 -4.95 21.58 -14.00
C GLU A 95 -4.97 20.21 -13.35
N ASP A 96 -4.86 19.14 -14.15
CA ASP A 96 -4.84 17.76 -13.66
C ASP A 96 -3.43 17.32 -13.23
N ARG A 97 -2.40 18.16 -13.44
CA ARG A 97 -1.02 17.84 -13.08
C ARG A 97 -0.83 17.88 -11.57
N VAL A 98 -0.25 16.82 -11.02
CA VAL A 98 0.11 16.77 -9.59
C VAL A 98 1.32 17.66 -9.34
N LYS A 99 1.11 18.77 -8.62
CA LYS A 99 2.17 19.75 -8.33
C LYS A 99 3.15 19.29 -7.25
N ALA A 100 2.70 18.39 -6.37
CA ALA A 100 3.50 17.90 -5.24
C ALA A 100 4.58 16.88 -5.65
N LEU A 101 4.49 16.31 -6.85
CA LEU A 101 5.39 15.27 -7.35
C LEU A 101 5.68 15.52 -8.83
N ASP A 102 6.88 16.03 -9.14
CA ASP A 102 7.34 16.12 -10.53
C ASP A 102 7.87 14.78 -11.06
N LEU A 103 7.98 14.68 -12.39
CA LEU A 103 8.41 13.45 -13.06
C LEU A 103 9.82 13.00 -12.66
N ILE A 104 10.75 13.93 -12.42
CA ILE A 104 12.13 13.61 -12.06
C ILE A 104 12.18 13.05 -10.64
N ALA A 105 11.40 13.63 -9.72
CA ALA A 105 11.23 13.13 -8.36
C ALA A 105 10.61 11.73 -8.37
N PHE A 106 9.57 11.51 -9.17
CA PHE A 106 8.98 10.18 -9.34
C PHE A 106 9.97 9.17 -9.91
N GLU A 107 10.74 9.52 -10.94
CA GLU A 107 11.78 8.67 -11.53
C GLU A 107 12.83 8.25 -10.49
N LYS A 108 13.26 9.18 -9.63
CA LYS A 108 14.18 8.89 -8.52
C LYS A 108 13.58 7.93 -7.50
N VAL A 109 12.32 8.13 -7.10
CA VAL A 109 11.61 7.24 -6.17
C VAL A 109 11.55 5.82 -6.74
N VAL A 110 11.15 5.68 -8.01
CA VAL A 110 11.07 4.36 -8.67
C VAL A 110 12.46 3.72 -8.77
N ALA A 111 13.51 4.48 -9.12
CA ALA A 111 14.88 3.97 -9.13
C ALA A 111 15.34 3.46 -7.75
N GLU A 112 15.08 4.23 -6.67
CA GLU A 112 15.40 3.82 -5.30
C GLU A 112 14.65 2.55 -4.87
N ILE A 113 13.39 2.39 -5.26
CA ILE A 113 12.59 1.19 -4.98
C ILE A 113 13.16 -0.01 -5.74
N VAL A 114 13.44 0.13 -7.04
CA VAL A 114 14.05 -0.93 -7.86
C VAL A 114 15.37 -1.36 -7.22
N THR A 115 16.27 -0.43 -6.92
CA THR A 115 17.53 -0.73 -6.23
C THR A 115 17.28 -1.43 -4.89
N SER A 116 16.39 -0.88 -4.06
CA SER A 116 16.09 -1.44 -2.73
C SER A 116 15.62 -2.88 -2.81
N LEU A 117 14.79 -3.25 -3.79
CA LEU A 117 14.23 -4.61 -3.91
C LEU A 117 15.15 -5.57 -4.68
N THR A 118 15.99 -5.09 -5.60
CA THR A 118 16.83 -5.94 -6.47
C THR A 118 18.26 -6.13 -5.94
N GLU A 119 18.78 -5.24 -5.11
CA GLU A 119 20.09 -5.42 -4.47
C GLU A 119 20.12 -6.58 -3.48
N LYS A 120 21.28 -7.23 -3.35
CA LYS A 120 21.43 -8.44 -2.50
C LYS A 120 21.21 -8.16 -1.00
N PRO A 121 20.47 -9.03 -0.28
CA PRO A 121 19.69 -10.14 -0.81
C PRO A 121 18.53 -9.61 -1.64
N SER A 122 18.38 -10.10 -2.88
CA SER A 122 17.36 -9.65 -3.81
C SER A 122 16.01 -10.24 -3.41
N MET A 123 14.94 -9.51 -3.67
CA MET A 123 13.59 -10.03 -3.56
C MET A 123 13.35 -11.16 -4.55
N ASP A 124 12.55 -12.15 -4.15
CA ASP A 124 12.01 -13.14 -5.09
C ASP A 124 10.80 -12.56 -5.83
N LEU A 125 10.93 -12.43 -7.15
CA LEU A 125 9.92 -11.90 -8.06
C LEU A 125 8.98 -12.98 -8.61
N SER A 126 9.11 -14.22 -8.15
CA SER A 126 8.19 -15.29 -8.52
C SER A 126 6.76 -14.98 -8.06
N ARG A 127 5.78 -15.41 -8.86
CA ARG A 127 4.35 -15.28 -8.51
C ARG A 127 3.99 -16.30 -7.44
N ARG A 128 4.27 -15.97 -6.18
CA ARG A 128 3.87 -16.75 -5.00
C ARG A 128 2.41 -16.47 -4.66
N SER A 129 1.71 -17.52 -4.23
CA SER A 129 0.32 -17.41 -3.81
C SER A 129 0.23 -17.50 -2.30
N LEU A 130 -0.82 -16.94 -1.72
CA LEU A 130 -1.15 -17.18 -0.33
C LEU A 130 -1.75 -18.59 -0.19
N LYS A 131 -1.30 -19.33 0.83
CA LYS A 131 -1.92 -20.61 1.18
C LYS A 131 -3.33 -20.36 1.74
N SER A 132 -4.19 -21.36 1.64
CA SER A 132 -5.48 -21.34 2.34
C SER A 132 -5.25 -21.37 3.85
N LEU A 133 -5.96 -20.52 4.59
CA LEU A 133 -5.79 -20.32 6.03
C LEU A 133 -7.12 -20.56 6.75
N SER A 134 -7.06 -21.23 7.90
CA SER A 134 -8.14 -21.22 8.88
C SER A 134 -8.08 -19.96 9.75
N VAL A 135 -9.16 -19.71 10.49
CA VAL A 135 -9.21 -18.65 11.52
C VAL A 135 -8.12 -18.87 12.56
N GLU A 136 -7.92 -20.12 12.98
CA GLU A 136 -6.92 -20.51 13.97
C GLU A 136 -5.49 -20.26 13.49
N ASP A 137 -5.19 -20.56 12.22
CA ASP A 137 -3.88 -20.31 11.63
C ASP A 137 -3.53 -18.81 11.68
N LEU A 138 -4.47 -17.97 11.24
CA LEU A 138 -4.27 -16.53 11.22
C LEU A 138 -4.21 -15.94 12.64
N HIS A 139 -5.07 -16.40 13.56
CA HIS A 139 -4.99 -16.02 14.97
C HIS A 139 -3.63 -16.32 15.55
N GLY A 140 -3.11 -17.53 15.28
CA GLY A 140 -1.79 -17.96 15.72
C GLY A 140 -0.69 -17.02 15.23
N ALA A 141 -0.69 -16.71 13.92
CA ALA A 141 0.30 -15.82 13.31
C ALA A 141 0.25 -14.39 13.90
N LEU A 142 -0.95 -13.81 14.04
CA LEU A 142 -1.12 -12.46 14.57
C LEU A 142 -0.71 -12.37 16.05
N LYS A 143 -1.06 -13.38 16.86
CA LYS A 143 -0.83 -13.38 18.31
C LYS A 143 0.66 -13.37 18.69
N VAL A 144 1.53 -13.94 17.84
CA VAL A 144 2.99 -13.87 18.02
C VAL A 144 3.49 -12.43 18.03
N HIS A 145 2.91 -11.58 17.18
CA HIS A 145 3.33 -10.19 17.00
C HIS A 145 2.48 -9.17 17.77
N LEU A 146 1.30 -9.59 18.25
CA LEU A 146 0.37 -8.77 19.02
C LEU A 146 0.09 -9.37 20.41
N PRO A 147 1.12 -9.58 21.26
CA PRO A 147 0.90 -10.17 22.58
C PRO A 147 -0.01 -9.27 23.43
N GLY A 148 -1.01 -9.89 24.06
CA GLY A 148 -1.98 -9.22 24.93
C GLY A 148 -3.07 -8.41 24.20
N VAL A 149 -3.15 -8.49 22.87
CA VAL A 149 -4.29 -7.96 22.12
C VAL A 149 -5.38 -9.04 22.05
N ASP A 150 -6.60 -8.67 22.40
CA ASP A 150 -7.81 -9.50 22.27
C ASP A 150 -8.33 -9.38 20.83
N LEU A 151 -7.83 -10.24 19.93
CA LEU A 151 -8.11 -10.17 18.49
C LEU A 151 -9.60 -10.28 18.15
N ASP A 152 -10.39 -10.95 19.00
CA ASP A 152 -11.84 -11.11 18.85
C ASP A 152 -12.59 -9.77 19.03
N LYS A 153 -11.91 -8.75 19.56
CA LYS A 153 -12.44 -7.40 19.77
C LYS A 153 -11.74 -6.36 18.93
N VAL A 154 -10.96 -6.74 17.92
CA VAL A 154 -10.30 -5.78 17.04
C VAL A 154 -11.10 -5.66 15.75
N TYR A 155 -11.55 -4.45 15.44
CA TYR A 155 -12.33 -4.17 14.24
C TYR A 155 -11.63 -3.14 13.37
N ILE A 156 -11.57 -3.41 12.06
CA ILE A 156 -11.25 -2.38 11.07
C ILE A 156 -12.56 -1.74 10.66
N THR A 157 -12.66 -0.44 10.89
CA THR A 157 -13.84 0.37 10.59
C THR A 157 -13.52 1.33 9.45
N GLY A 158 -14.26 1.21 8.36
CA GLY A 158 -14.21 2.09 7.21
C GLY A 158 -15.20 3.25 7.32
N PHE A 159 -14.85 4.35 6.68
CA PHE A 159 -15.61 5.59 6.73
C PHE A 159 -15.77 6.14 5.33
N VAL A 160 -16.86 6.88 5.13
CA VAL A 160 -17.10 7.70 3.94
C VAL A 160 -17.42 9.11 4.39
N THR A 161 -17.02 10.09 3.58
CA THR A 161 -17.38 11.48 3.80
C THR A 161 -18.51 11.82 2.83
N HIS A 162 -19.68 12.18 3.34
CA HIS A 162 -20.77 12.68 2.51
C HIS A 162 -20.52 14.13 2.07
N ASP A 163 -21.26 14.61 1.06
CA ASP A 163 -21.16 15.97 0.52
C ASP A 163 -21.31 17.09 1.58
N SER A 164 -21.90 16.77 2.74
CA SER A 164 -22.01 17.65 3.91
C SER A 164 -20.71 17.81 4.72
N GLY A 165 -19.66 17.04 4.40
CA GLY A 165 -18.42 16.94 5.18
C GLY A 165 -18.53 16.04 6.41
N GLU A 166 -19.70 15.45 6.67
CA GLU A 166 -19.90 14.52 7.77
C GLU A 166 -19.28 13.15 7.44
N ARG A 167 -18.44 12.67 8.36
CA ARG A 167 -17.80 11.36 8.27
C ARG A 167 -18.74 10.33 8.89
N VAL A 168 -19.16 9.36 8.11
CA VAL A 168 -20.07 8.29 8.55
C VAL A 168 -19.37 6.94 8.42
N VAL A 169 -19.61 6.05 9.37
CA VAL A 169 -19.11 4.67 9.31
C VAL A 169 -19.81 3.94 8.16
N SER A 170 -19.03 3.42 7.22
CA SER A 170 -19.53 2.67 6.05
C SER A 170 -19.36 1.16 6.21
N SER A 171 -18.36 0.71 6.96
CA SER A 171 -18.08 -0.70 7.18
C SER A 171 -17.41 -0.92 8.53
N SER A 172 -17.58 -2.11 9.09
CA SER A 172 -16.80 -2.55 10.24
C SER A 172 -16.70 -4.07 10.23
N GLN A 173 -15.47 -4.58 10.23
CA GLN A 173 -15.20 -6.02 10.16
C GLN A 173 -14.17 -6.41 11.21
N ALA A 174 -14.30 -7.60 11.79
CA ALA A 174 -13.28 -8.13 12.69
C ALA A 174 -11.95 -8.26 11.92
N LEU A 175 -10.83 -7.91 12.55
CA LEU A 175 -9.52 -7.86 11.89
C LEU A 175 -9.14 -9.20 11.25
N VAL A 176 -9.44 -10.31 11.94
CA VAL A 176 -9.13 -11.65 11.47
C VAL A 176 -9.95 -11.99 10.22
N ASP A 177 -11.27 -11.77 10.26
CA ASP A 177 -12.15 -12.02 9.12
C ASP A 177 -11.77 -11.14 7.93
N TYR A 178 -11.46 -9.86 8.17
CA TYR A 178 -11.00 -8.93 7.15
C TYR A 178 -9.76 -9.47 6.42
N LEU A 179 -8.75 -9.88 7.18
CA LEU A 179 -7.51 -10.42 6.62
C LEU A 179 -7.73 -11.77 5.91
N LEU A 180 -8.58 -12.65 6.44
CA LEU A 180 -8.93 -13.91 5.80
C LEU A 180 -9.64 -13.68 4.46
N ASP A 181 -10.57 -12.72 4.39
CA ASP A 181 -11.26 -12.39 3.15
C ASP A 181 -10.27 -11.92 2.09
N HIS A 182 -9.32 -11.05 2.43
CA HIS A 182 -8.26 -10.64 1.50
C HIS A 182 -7.38 -11.83 1.09
N PHE A 183 -6.90 -12.61 2.05
CA PHE A 183 -6.00 -13.75 1.77
C PHE A 183 -6.67 -14.85 0.95
N SER A 184 -7.96 -15.10 1.15
CA SER A 184 -8.75 -16.06 0.37
C SER A 184 -8.87 -15.65 -1.11
N ASN A 185 -8.79 -14.35 -1.39
CA ASN A 185 -8.74 -13.78 -2.73
C ASN A 185 -7.30 -13.62 -3.27
N ASN A 186 -6.31 -14.22 -2.60
CA ASN A 186 -4.89 -14.09 -2.90
C ASN A 186 -4.41 -12.62 -2.90
N ASP A 187 -5.01 -11.78 -2.07
CA ASP A 187 -4.70 -10.36 -1.94
C ASP A 187 -4.04 -10.08 -0.58
N ILE A 188 -3.06 -9.18 -0.55
CA ILE A 188 -2.43 -8.72 0.69
C ILE A 188 -2.84 -7.25 0.86
N PRO A 189 -3.68 -6.93 1.86
CA PRO A 189 -4.20 -5.57 1.97
C PRO A 189 -3.07 -4.60 2.30
N TYR A 190 -3.11 -3.42 1.68
CA TYR A 190 -2.21 -2.33 1.99
C TYR A 190 -3.04 -1.14 2.51
N HIS A 191 -2.59 -0.55 3.61
CA HIS A 191 -3.26 0.58 4.26
C HIS A 191 -2.42 1.85 4.09
N CYS A 192 -2.85 2.78 3.27
CA CYS A 192 -2.19 4.08 3.13
C CYS A 192 -2.64 5.06 4.23
N THR A 193 -1.78 6.01 4.57
CA THR A 193 -2.19 7.07 5.52
C THR A 193 -3.13 8.04 4.82
N GLY A 194 -4.27 8.30 5.47
CA GLY A 194 -5.39 8.99 4.85
C GLY A 194 -6.46 8.04 4.30
N ASP A 195 -6.23 6.73 4.30
CA ASP A 195 -7.32 5.77 4.17
C ASP A 195 -8.38 6.11 5.21
N HIS A 196 -9.63 6.13 4.76
CA HIS A 196 -10.79 6.36 5.60
C HIS A 196 -11.06 5.15 6.49
N GLN A 197 -10.04 4.62 7.16
CA GLN A 197 -10.10 3.46 8.03
C GLN A 197 -9.50 3.81 9.40
N ALA A 198 -10.03 3.20 10.45
CA ALA A 198 -9.42 3.21 11.77
C ALA A 198 -9.72 1.89 12.49
N ILE A 199 -8.95 1.60 13.54
CA ILE A 199 -9.04 0.33 14.25
C ILE A 199 -9.67 0.58 15.60
N TYR A 200 -10.80 -0.06 15.88
CA TYR A 200 -11.58 0.09 17.10
C TYR A 200 -11.67 -1.21 17.89
N MET A 201 -11.97 -1.07 19.18
CA MET A 201 -12.30 -2.19 20.07
C MET A 201 -13.77 -2.60 20.00
N VAL A 202 -14.60 -1.83 19.29
CA VAL A 202 -16.05 -2.00 19.15
C VAL A 202 -16.42 -1.84 17.68
N ALA A 203 -17.24 -2.76 17.17
CA ALA A 203 -17.72 -2.70 15.79
C ALA A 203 -18.55 -1.44 15.54
N PHE A 204 -18.43 -0.88 14.33
CA PHE A 204 -19.15 0.30 13.85
C PHE A 204 -18.98 1.56 14.71
N SER A 205 -17.88 1.64 15.47
CA SER A 205 -17.58 2.81 16.31
C SER A 205 -16.83 3.88 15.53
N ASP A 206 -17.13 5.13 15.84
CA ASP A 206 -16.36 6.32 15.43
C ASP A 206 -15.82 7.12 16.63
N GLU A 207 -16.16 6.70 17.86
CA GLU A 207 -15.77 7.42 19.07
C GLU A 207 -14.33 7.13 19.52
N GLU A 208 -13.57 8.18 19.83
CA GLU A 208 -12.15 8.07 20.22
C GLU A 208 -11.91 7.15 21.43
N ARG A 209 -12.86 7.06 22.37
CA ARG A 209 -12.74 6.19 23.56
C ARG A 209 -12.67 4.70 23.21
N TYR A 210 -13.16 4.32 22.04
CA TYR A 210 -13.14 2.95 21.54
C TYR A 210 -12.00 2.70 20.54
N LEU A 211 -11.22 3.73 20.19
CA LEU A 211 -10.06 3.57 19.32
C LEU A 211 -9.06 2.60 19.96
N HIS A 212 -8.52 1.69 19.16
CA HIS A 212 -7.62 0.67 19.67
C HIS A 212 -6.31 1.31 20.17
N PRO A 213 -5.90 1.10 21.44
CA PRO A 213 -4.83 1.88 22.06
C PRO A 213 -3.41 1.56 21.55
N ARG A 214 -3.27 0.50 20.73
CA ARG A 214 -1.98 -0.02 20.25
C ARG A 214 -1.92 -0.24 18.74
N LEU A 215 -3.05 -0.16 18.05
CA LEU A 215 -3.17 -0.51 16.63
C LEU A 215 -3.75 0.66 15.88
N ALA A 216 -3.20 0.90 14.70
CA ALA A 216 -3.68 1.87 13.73
C ALA A 216 -3.42 1.27 12.34
N PRO A 217 -4.10 1.74 11.27
CA PRO A 217 -3.93 1.17 9.94
C PRO A 217 -2.46 1.06 9.49
N ALA A 218 -1.65 2.08 9.74
CA ALA A 218 -0.21 2.06 9.42
C ALA A 218 0.57 0.89 10.07
N HIS A 219 0.15 0.42 11.26
CA HIS A 219 0.76 -0.73 11.93
C HIS A 219 0.37 -2.07 11.31
N LEU A 220 -0.76 -2.13 10.59
CA LEU A 220 -1.18 -3.35 9.90
C LEU A 220 -0.22 -3.69 8.77
N ASN A 221 0.28 -2.71 8.02
CA ASN A 221 1.31 -2.95 7.02
C ASN A 221 2.54 -3.62 7.64
N ASP A 222 3.02 -3.11 8.78
CA ASP A 222 4.17 -3.69 9.48
C ASP A 222 3.90 -5.12 9.97
N LEU A 223 2.67 -5.38 10.43
CA LEU A 223 2.23 -6.71 10.83
C LEU A 223 2.21 -7.67 9.65
N LEU A 224 1.68 -7.24 8.51
CA LEU A 224 1.65 -8.02 7.27
C LEU A 224 3.05 -8.33 6.77
N ILE A 225 4.00 -7.39 6.86
CA ILE A 225 5.41 -7.64 6.53
C ILE A 225 6.00 -8.76 7.40
N ARG A 226 5.56 -8.90 8.66
CA ARG A 226 6.01 -9.97 9.56
C ARG A 226 5.37 -11.31 9.22
N ILE A 227 4.06 -11.37 8.97
CA ILE A 227 3.35 -12.65 8.87
C ILE A 227 3.33 -13.21 7.45
N VAL A 228 3.20 -12.37 6.42
CA VAL A 228 3.02 -12.81 5.02
C VAL A 228 4.11 -13.78 4.54
N PRO A 229 5.40 -13.61 4.86
CA PRO A 229 6.44 -14.55 4.40
C PRO A 229 6.14 -16.01 4.74
N ASP A 230 5.51 -16.28 5.89
CA ASP A 230 5.17 -17.63 6.35
C ASP A 230 3.84 -18.16 5.76
N LEU A 231 3.12 -17.32 5.03
CA LEU A 231 1.83 -17.61 4.39
C LEU A 231 1.94 -17.84 2.88
N LEU A 232 3.09 -17.53 2.28
CA LEU A 232 3.35 -17.69 0.85
C LEU A 232 3.77 -19.13 0.50
N VAL A 233 3.27 -19.62 -0.64
CA VAL A 233 3.57 -20.92 -1.26
C VAL A 233 3.89 -20.80 -2.74
#